data_AF-J2YB85-F1
#
_entry.id   AF-J2YB85-F1
#
_cell.length_a   1.000
_cell.length_b   1.000
_cell.length_c   1.000
_cell.angle_alpha   90.00
_cell.angle_beta   90.00
_cell.angle_gamma   90.00
#
_symmetry.space_group_name_H-M   'P 1'
#
loop_
_entity.id
_entity.type
_entity.pdbx_description
1 polymer ?
#
loop_
_entity_poly.entity_id
_entity_poly.type
_entity_poly.pdbx_seq_one_letter_code
_entity_poly.pdbx_strand_id
1 'polypeptide(L)' 'MPVHIDDNQICHFETLNGPEQRPASELTIVTDPDKAMSAVELNGGRVYVTEAEVDALTVAGAADRRQNLKATDSDSVI' A
#
# COMPACT_ATOMS: atom_id res chain seq x y z
N MET A 1 -0.04 14.32 0.06
CA MET A 1 0.06 14.11 1.52
C MET A 1 1.20 13.12 1.69
N PRO A 2 2.23 13.37 2.52
CA PRO A 2 3.37 12.47 2.60
C PRO A 2 3.03 11.28 3.52
N VAL A 3 3.10 10.06 3.00
CA VAL A 3 3.16 8.86 3.84
C VAL A 3 4.55 8.80 4.49
N HIS A 4 4.60 8.58 5.80
CA HIS A 4 5.88 8.34 6.50
C HIS A 4 5.97 6.85 6.84
N ILE A 5 7.14 6.26 6.63
CA ILE A 5 7.37 4.84 6.92
C ILE A 5 8.54 4.77 7.89
N ASP A 6 8.26 4.27 9.09
CA ASP A 6 9.27 4.06 10.13
C ASP A 6 10.10 2.79 9.86
N ASP A 7 11.24 2.66 10.56
CA ASP A 7 12.15 1.51 10.46
C ASP A 7 11.45 0.16 10.70
N ASN A 8 10.43 0.17 11.55
CA ASN A 8 9.55 -0.96 11.85
C ASN A 8 8.56 -1.31 10.72
N GLN A 9 8.69 -0.73 9.52
CA GLN A 9 7.74 -0.89 8.42
C GLN A 9 6.31 -0.46 8.81
N ILE A 10 6.19 0.52 9.69
CA ILE A 10 4.91 1.11 10.08
C ILE A 10 4.68 2.35 9.24
N CYS A 11 3.61 2.34 8.47
CA CYS A 11 3.19 3.45 7.63
C CYS A 11 2.23 4.35 8.40
N HIS A 12 2.58 5.62 8.50
CA HIS A 12 1.77 6.68 9.08
C HIS A 12 1.04 7.44 7.97
N PHE A 13 -0.29 7.38 8.02
CA PHE A 13 -1.22 8.03 7.11
C PHE A 13 -1.93 9.17 7.82
N GLU A 14 -1.70 10.40 7.38
CA GLU A 14 -2.52 11.53 7.80
C GLU A 14 -3.75 11.62 6.91
N THR A 15 -4.83 10.94 7.30
CA THR A 15 -6.11 10.97 6.58
C THR A 15 -7.00 12.10 7.10
N LEU A 16 -8.03 12.46 6.32
CA LEU A 16 -9.07 13.41 6.76
C LEU A 16 -9.84 12.93 8.01
N ASN A 17 -9.83 11.62 8.27
CA ASN A 17 -10.46 11.03 9.45
C ASN A 17 -9.55 11.06 10.69
N GLY A 18 -8.29 11.48 10.53
CA GLY A 18 -7.27 11.50 11.57
C GLY A 18 -5.99 10.78 11.15
N PRO A 19 -4.93 10.90 11.98
CA PRO A 19 -3.71 10.13 11.81
C PRO A 19 -3.98 8.65 12.07
N GLU A 20 -3.68 7.80 11.09
CA GLU A 20 -3.77 6.35 11.20
C GLU A 20 -2.39 5.74 10.95
N GLN A 21 -1.99 4.76 11.77
CA GLN A 21 -0.71 4.07 11.63
C GLN A 21 -0.96 2.57 11.48
N ARG A 22 -0.35 1.95 10.47
CA ARG A 22 -0.51 0.52 10.20
C ARG A 22 0.77 -0.10 9.65
N PRO A 23 1.05 -1.37 9.97
CA PRO A 23 2.17 -2.07 9.38
C PRO A 23 1.93 -2.20 7.87
N ALA A 24 2.97 -1.96 7.08
CA ALA A 24 2.92 -2.06 5.62
C ALA A 24 2.35 -3.43 5.19
N SER A 25 2.74 -4.51 5.86
CA SER A 25 2.25 -5.87 5.57
C SER A 25 0.74 -6.08 5.73
N GLU A 26 0.02 -5.22 6.48
CA GLU A 26 -1.45 -5.26 6.55
C GLU A 26 -2.12 -4.40 5.45
N LEU A 27 -1.36 -3.56 4.77
CA LEU A 27 -1.87 -2.69 3.71
C LEU A 27 -2.01 -3.47 2.41
N THR A 28 -3.12 -3.24 1.72
CA THR A 28 -3.37 -3.83 0.41
C THR A 28 -3.51 -2.76 -0.65
N ILE A 29 -2.62 -2.75 -1.63
CA ILE A 29 -2.68 -1.80 -2.74
C ILE A 29 -3.61 -2.36 -3.82
N VAL A 30 -4.65 -1.61 -4.16
CA VAL A 30 -5.64 -1.94 -5.18
C VAL A 30 -5.67 -0.86 -6.25
N THR A 31 -6.00 -1.23 -7.48
CA THR A 31 -6.24 -0.26 -8.55
C THR A 31 -7.72 0.07 -8.59
N ASP A 32 -8.06 1.35 -8.47
CA ASP A 32 -9.41 1.86 -8.62
C ASP A 32 -9.69 2.08 -10.13
N PRO A 33 -10.56 1.28 -10.76
CA PRO A 33 -10.80 1.35 -12.20
C PRO A 33 -11.62 2.59 -12.60
N ASP A 34 -12.40 3.16 -11.68
CA ASP A 34 -13.20 4.36 -11.92
C ASP A 34 -12.33 5.62 -12.03
N LYS A 35 -11.29 5.72 -11.21
CA LYS A 35 -10.34 6.84 -11.23
C LYS A 35 -9.05 6.57 -11.99
N ALA A 36 -8.85 5.32 -12.46
CA ALA A 36 -7.58 4.86 -13.01
C ALA A 36 -6.37 5.20 -12.11
N MET A 37 -6.59 5.17 -10.79
CA MET A 37 -5.61 5.53 -9.77
C MET A 37 -5.41 4.37 -8.80
N SER A 38 -4.25 4.32 -8.16
CA SER A 38 -4.01 3.34 -7.10
C SER A 38 -4.57 3.84 -5.77
N ALA A 39 -5.11 2.91 -4.99
CA ALA A 39 -5.61 3.16 -3.66
C ALA A 39 -5.11 2.07 -2.71
N VAL A 40 -4.95 2.40 -1.45
CA VAL A 40 -4.56 1.46 -0.40
C VAL A 40 -5.76 1.19 0.47
N GLU A 41 -6.09 -0.08 0.65
CA GLU A 41 -7.07 -0.53 1.63
C GLU A 41 -6.42 -0.50 3.02
N LEU A 42 -7.02 0.32 3.89
CA LEU A 42 -6.56 0.61 5.25
C LEU A 42 -7.79 0.57 6.17
N ASN A 43 -7.87 -0.41 7.06
CA ASN A 43 -8.92 -0.51 8.10
C ASN A 43 -10.37 -0.41 7.56
N GLY A 44 -10.63 -0.94 6.35
CA GLY A 44 -11.92 -0.86 5.67
C GLY A 44 -12.19 0.48 4.95
N GLY A 45 -11.25 1.42 5.02
CA GLY A 45 -11.18 2.62 4.19
C GLY A 45 -10.27 2.44 2.97
N ARG A 46 -10.40 3.32 1.99
CA ARG A 46 -9.53 3.39 0.80
C ARG A 46 -8.85 4.73 0.77
N VAL A 47 -7.52 4.73 0.84
CA VAL A 47 -6.70 5.94 0.73
C VAL A 47 -6.16 6.02 -0.68
N TYR A 48 -6.53 7.05 -1.43
CA TYR A 48 -5.98 7.30 -2.75
C TYR A 48 -4.55 7.77 -2.63
N VAL A 49 -3.66 7.10 -3.35
CA VAL A 49 -2.22 7.34 -3.29
C VAL A 49 -1.66 7.44 -4.70
N THR A 50 -0.57 8.18 -4.84
CA THR A 50 0.13 8.33 -6.11
C THR A 50 1.05 7.14 -6.40
N GLU A 51 1.53 7.05 -7.64
CA GLU A 51 2.45 5.99 -8.06
C GLU A 51 3.73 5.94 -7.22
N ALA A 52 4.28 7.11 -6.86
CA ALA A 52 5.45 7.21 -6.00
C ALA A 52 5.19 6.69 -4.58
N GLU A 53 3.99 6.92 -4.04
CA GLU A 53 3.61 6.43 -2.72
C GLU A 53 3.38 4.91 -2.74
N VAL A 54 2.75 4.36 -3.78
CA VAL A 54 2.60 2.90 -3.85
C VAL A 54 3.91 2.19 -4.03
N ASP A 55 4.89 2.78 -4.74
CA ASP A 55 6.24 2.23 -4.81
C ASP A 55 6.88 2.17 -3.41
N ALA A 56 6.82 3.27 -2.65
CA ALA A 56 7.32 3.31 -1.27
C ALA A 56 6.62 2.29 -0.35
N LEU A 57 5.30 2.13 -0.49
CA LEU A 57 4.53 1.14 0.27
C LEU A 57 4.88 -0.29 -0.14
N THR A 58 5.09 -0.54 -1.42
CA THR A 58 5.51 -1.86 -1.93
C THR A 58 6.89 -2.22 -1.39
N VAL A 59 7.84 -1.27 -1.40
CA VAL A 59 9.18 -1.42 -0.80
C VAL A 59 9.10 -1.69 0.70
N ALA A 60 8.15 -1.06 1.40
CA ALA A 60 7.92 -1.30 2.82
C ALA A 60 7.28 -2.67 3.13
N GLY A 61 6.88 -3.42 2.09
CA GLY A 61 6.27 -4.74 2.23
C GLY A 61 4.74 -4.74 2.23
N ALA A 62 4.10 -3.72 1.65
CA ALA A 62 2.66 -3.74 1.41
C ALA A 62 2.25 -4.80 0.38
N ALA A 63 1.07 -5.38 0.59
CA ALA A 63 0.52 -6.38 -0.31
C ALA A 63 0.04 -5.71 -1.60
N ASP A 64 0.83 -5.87 -2.66
CA ASP A 64 0.45 -5.38 -3.98
C ASP A 64 -0.59 -6.31 -4.61
N ARG A 65 -1.85 -5.86 -4.66
CA ARG A 65 -2.96 -6.52 -5.37
C ARG A 65 -3.32 -5.79 -6.65
N ARG A 66 -2.51 -4.81 -7.08
CA ARG A 66 -2.57 -4.32 -8.46
C ARG A 66 -2.50 -5.55 -9.36
N GLN A 67 -3.37 -5.59 -10.37
CA GLN A 67 -3.54 -6.79 -11.18
C GLN A 67 -2.34 -6.94 -12.13
N ASN A 68 -1.17 -7.26 -11.57
CA ASN A 68 -0.08 -7.83 -12.30
C ASN A 68 -0.51 -9.26 -12.63
N LEU A 69 -1.09 -9.42 -13.81
CA LEU A 69 -1.14 -10.69 -14.52
C LEU A 69 0.31 -11.13 -14.84
N LYS A 70 1.16 -11.42 -13.83
CA LYS A 70 2.46 -12.12 -13.92
C LYS A 70 3.13 -12.26 -12.54
N ALA A 71 3.33 -13.53 -12.17
CA ALA A 71 4.22 -14.06 -11.13
C ALA A 71 3.89 -13.61 -9.68
N THR A 72 3.41 -14.44 -8.74
CA THR A 72 3.82 -15.81 -8.43
C THR A 72 5.29 -16.06 -8.75
N ASP A 73 6.17 -15.28 -8.15
CA ASP A 73 7.50 -15.81 -7.82
C ASP A 73 7.41 -16.33 -6.38
N SER A 74 6.77 -17.49 -6.27
CA SER A 74 7.06 -18.42 -5.19
C SER A 74 8.41 -19.05 -5.51
N ASP A 75 9.50 -18.33 -5.30
CA ASP A 75 10.83 -18.92 -5.24
C ASP A 75 11.38 -18.71 -3.82
N SER A 76 10.70 -19.36 -2.87
CA SER A 76 11.39 -19.87 -1.69
C SER A 76 12.39 -20.92 -2.18
N VAL A 77 13.62 -20.49 -2.46
CA VAL A 77 14.77 -21.39 -2.50
C VAL A 77 15.14 -21.71 -1.06
N ILE A 78 14.87 -22.95 -0.64
CA ILE A 78 15.48 -23.60 0.52
C ILE A 78 16.57 -24.52 0.00
#